data_AF-A0A0A6ZA35-F1
#
_entry.id   AF-A0A0A6ZA35-F1
#
_cell.length_a   1.000
_cell.length_b   1.000
_cell.length_c   1.000
_cell.angle_alpha   90.00
_cell.angle_beta   90.00
_cell.angle_gamma   90.00
#
_symmetry.space_group_name_H-M   'P 1'
#
loop_
_entity.id
_entity.type
_entity.pdbx_description
1 polymer ?
#
loop_
_entity_poly.entity_id
_entity_poly.type
_entity_poly.pdbx_seq_one_letter_code
_entity_poly.pdbx_strand_id
1 'polypeptide(L)'
;MPGGDIPAQQNIEIILKNMRASNNSSSCLGYIGKNGSGHYLKMVHNGIEYANMELIAESYFLLKNYLNIDNKEISKIFSKWNKGKLNSYLMYITKKILRKKDKKGNFLLDLILDVSENKGTGSWMSKSALDLNEPATLVTSSVYSRYLSSVKSQRAEAAKLLVCPILKKKTYKKAEKIKIINKMEEALYLANIISYSQGFSQLRRASGIYNWNLKYEKIAKIFRSGCIIRCSLLEEIIQVYNSFPEIKNLLLSSYFSRVSNEYQQSLRDIVLIGVRKGPTLPVLSTALSADASPTIMSCCSPETAQRDYFG
;
A
#
# COMPACT_ATOMS: atom_id res chain seq x y z
N MET A 1 18.77 -6.43 4.96
CA MET A 1 18.98 -5.07 4.42
C MET A 1 20.09 -4.40 5.22
N PRO A 2 21.35 -4.90 5.17
CA PRO A 2 22.43 -4.35 5.97
C PRO A 2 22.84 -2.94 5.51
N GLY A 3 23.07 -2.06 6.47
CA GLY A 3 23.72 -0.76 6.28
C GLY A 3 24.69 -0.51 7.45
N GLY A 4 25.61 0.44 7.30
CA GLY A 4 26.66 0.71 8.28
C GLY A 4 28.05 0.69 7.67
N ASP A 5 29.05 0.27 8.44
CA ASP A 5 30.43 0.22 7.99
C ASP A 5 30.67 -0.95 7.03
N ILE A 6 31.32 -0.64 5.89
CA ILE A 6 31.62 -1.63 4.84
C ILE A 6 32.49 -2.79 5.38
N PRO A 7 33.56 -2.55 6.16
CA PRO A 7 34.35 -3.65 6.72
C PRO A 7 33.53 -4.57 7.64
N ALA A 8 32.68 -4.00 8.49
CA ALA A 8 31.82 -4.78 9.38
C ALA A 8 30.82 -5.64 8.58
N GLN A 9 30.27 -5.09 7.50
CA GLN A 9 29.37 -5.84 6.62
C GLN A 9 30.08 -7.01 5.92
N GLN A 10 31.31 -6.82 5.44
CA GLN A 10 32.10 -7.87 4.80
C GLN A 10 32.33 -9.06 5.75
N ASN A 11 32.61 -8.79 7.03
CA ASN A 11 32.81 -9.82 8.04
C ASN A 11 31.58 -10.70 8.28
N ILE A 12 30.37 -10.17 8.12
CA ILE A 12 29.11 -10.90 8.32
C ILE A 12 28.48 -11.39 6.99
N GLU A 13 29.08 -11.07 5.84
CA GLU A 13 28.45 -11.27 4.53
C GLU A 13 28.17 -12.75 4.25
N ILE A 14 29.11 -13.64 4.59
CA ILE A 14 28.96 -15.09 4.40
C ILE A 14 27.78 -15.64 5.22
N ILE A 15 27.63 -15.19 6.46
CA ILE A 15 26.55 -15.59 7.36
C ILE A 15 25.21 -15.12 6.79
N LEU A 16 25.12 -13.85 6.39
CA LEU A 16 23.91 -13.28 5.81
C LEU A 16 23.54 -13.95 4.47
N LYS A 17 24.53 -14.31 3.65
CA LYS A 17 24.33 -15.02 2.38
C LYS A 17 23.76 -16.42 2.58
N ASN A 18 24.17 -17.12 3.64
CA ASN A 18 23.70 -18.47 3.95
C ASN A 18 22.29 -18.48 4.57
N MET A 19 21.89 -17.42 5.28
CA MET A 19 20.59 -17.32 5.94
C MET A 19 19.48 -16.69 5.08
N ARG A 20 19.81 -16.08 3.93
CA ARG A 20 18.81 -15.39 3.10
C ARG A 20 17.89 -16.36 2.34
N ALA A 21 16.72 -15.87 1.93
CA ALA A 21 15.83 -16.62 1.05
C ALA A 21 16.55 -16.98 -0.28
N SER A 22 16.47 -18.25 -0.67
CA SER A 22 17.28 -18.88 -1.72
C SER A 22 16.58 -19.02 -3.09
N ASN A 23 15.40 -18.44 -3.29
CA ASN A 23 14.63 -18.62 -4.52
C ASN A 23 15.30 -17.95 -5.74
N ASN A 24 16.08 -18.73 -6.50
CA ASN A 24 16.54 -18.62 -7.91
C ASN A 24 16.87 -17.26 -8.54
N SER A 25 16.94 -16.18 -7.76
CA SER A 25 17.42 -14.88 -8.19
C SER A 25 18.34 -14.35 -7.11
N SER A 26 19.61 -14.18 -7.46
CA SER A 26 20.57 -13.46 -6.65
C SER A 26 20.00 -12.07 -6.32
N SER A 27 19.61 -11.80 -5.07
CA SER A 27 19.69 -10.48 -4.38
C SER A 27 18.61 -10.14 -3.32
N CYS A 28 18.11 -11.08 -2.51
CA CYS A 28 17.38 -10.70 -1.28
C CYS A 28 18.27 -10.01 -0.21
N LEU A 29 19.57 -9.88 -0.51
CA LEU A 29 20.61 -9.33 0.33
C LEU A 29 21.49 -8.41 -0.52
N GLY A 30 21.77 -7.21 0.01
CA GLY A 30 22.70 -6.25 -0.56
C GLY A 30 22.99 -5.13 0.45
N TYR A 31 24.17 -4.54 0.35
CA TYR A 31 24.52 -3.33 1.11
C TYR A 31 23.58 -2.19 0.70
N ILE A 32 22.94 -1.57 1.69
CA ILE A 32 21.99 -0.48 1.47
C ILE A 32 22.70 0.87 1.42
N GLY A 33 23.60 1.13 2.36
CA GLY A 33 24.29 2.40 2.51
C GLY A 33 24.91 2.55 3.90
N LYS A 34 25.42 3.73 4.19
CA LYS A 34 26.08 4.05 5.47
C LYS A 34 25.08 4.10 6.63
N ASN A 35 25.59 4.08 7.86
CA ASN A 35 24.86 4.37 9.09
C ASN A 35 23.54 3.58 9.21
N GLY A 36 22.46 4.23 9.63
CA GLY A 36 21.12 3.64 9.81
C GLY A 36 20.33 3.34 8.54
N SER A 37 20.91 3.44 7.34
CA SER A 37 20.17 3.30 6.06
C SER A 37 19.44 1.95 5.91
N GLY A 38 20.02 0.86 6.43
CA GLY A 38 19.40 -0.47 6.44
C GLY A 38 18.12 -0.52 7.28
N HIS A 39 18.14 0.09 8.47
CA HIS A 39 16.96 0.21 9.33
C HIS A 39 15.92 1.15 8.73
N TYR A 40 16.37 2.26 8.14
CA TYR A 40 15.48 3.19 7.45
C TYR A 40 14.75 2.51 6.28
N LEU A 41 15.46 1.71 5.48
CA LEU A 41 14.84 0.94 4.40
C LEU A 41 13.80 -0.05 4.95
N LYS A 42 14.09 -0.71 6.08
CA LYS A 42 13.13 -1.61 6.74
C LYS A 42 11.89 -0.87 7.25
N MET A 43 12.06 0.34 7.77
CA MET A 43 10.95 1.21 8.18
C MET A 43 10.05 1.53 6.97
N VAL A 44 10.63 1.92 5.83
CA VAL A 44 9.86 2.21 4.61
C VAL A 44 9.16 0.95 4.08
N HIS A 45 9.83 -0.20 4.06
CA HIS A 45 9.21 -1.49 3.72
C HIS A 45 7.95 -1.73 4.57
N ASN A 46 8.04 -1.54 5.88
CA ASN A 46 6.92 -1.76 6.80
C ASN A 46 5.77 -0.75 6.59
N GLY A 47 6.07 0.49 6.21
CA GLY A 47 5.00 1.44 5.86
C GLY A 47 4.27 1.05 4.56
N ILE A 48 5.00 0.65 3.52
CA ILE A 48 4.40 0.10 2.29
C ILE A 48 3.54 -1.14 2.60
N GLU A 49 4.02 -2.01 3.51
CA GLU A 49 3.26 -3.16 3.99
C GLU A 49 1.91 -2.74 4.60
N TYR A 50 1.91 -1.69 5.44
CA TYR A 50 0.69 -1.20 6.09
C TYR A 50 -0.32 -0.67 5.06
N ALA A 51 0.12 0.13 4.10
CA ALA A 51 -0.73 0.63 3.03
C ALA A 51 -1.32 -0.51 2.19
N ASN A 52 -0.50 -1.49 1.79
CA ASN A 52 -0.95 -2.59 0.95
C ASN A 52 -1.94 -3.52 1.69
N MET A 53 -1.75 -3.75 2.99
CA MET A 53 -2.71 -4.48 3.82
C MET A 53 -4.05 -3.76 3.89
N GLU A 54 -4.04 -2.44 4.12
CA GLU A 54 -5.26 -1.65 4.22
C GLU A 54 -6.00 -1.56 2.89
N LEU A 55 -5.29 -1.41 1.77
CA LEU A 55 -5.89 -1.45 0.43
C LEU A 55 -6.61 -2.78 0.13
N ILE A 56 -6.02 -3.90 0.57
CA ILE A 56 -6.67 -5.22 0.48
C ILE A 56 -7.89 -5.29 1.41
N ALA A 57 -7.81 -4.72 2.61
CA ALA A 57 -8.92 -4.68 3.56
C ALA A 57 -10.11 -3.84 3.05
N GLU A 58 -9.85 -2.67 2.46
CA GLU A 58 -10.87 -1.83 1.81
C GLU A 58 -11.53 -2.57 0.63
N SER A 59 -10.73 -3.26 -0.18
CA SER A 59 -11.24 -4.10 -1.27
C SER A 59 -12.13 -5.23 -0.74
N TYR A 60 -11.69 -5.94 0.30
CA TYR A 60 -12.48 -6.96 0.99
C TYR A 60 -13.80 -6.39 1.51
N PHE A 61 -13.75 -5.24 2.18
CA PHE A 61 -14.93 -4.59 2.77
C PHE A 61 -15.99 -4.29 1.71
N LEU A 62 -15.60 -3.74 0.56
CA LEU A 62 -16.52 -3.48 -0.54
C LEU A 62 -17.10 -4.77 -1.13
N LEU A 63 -16.29 -5.80 -1.36
CA LEU A 63 -16.81 -7.07 -1.88
C LEU A 63 -17.81 -7.72 -0.91
N LYS A 64 -17.49 -7.73 0.38
CA LYS A 64 -18.31 -8.33 1.44
C LYS A 64 -19.59 -7.53 1.68
N ASN A 65 -19.48 -6.23 1.94
CA ASN A 65 -20.57 -5.43 2.47
C ASN A 65 -21.34 -4.66 1.39
N TYR A 66 -20.68 -4.26 0.29
CA TYR A 66 -21.35 -3.55 -0.80
C TYR A 66 -21.88 -4.51 -1.87
N LEU A 67 -21.09 -5.49 -2.31
CA LEU A 67 -21.53 -6.48 -3.32
C LEU A 67 -22.22 -7.73 -2.74
N ASN A 68 -22.28 -7.84 -1.41
CA ASN A 68 -22.87 -8.97 -0.68
C ASN A 68 -22.26 -10.31 -1.13
N ILE A 69 -20.93 -10.37 -1.25
CA ILE A 69 -20.19 -11.57 -1.67
C ILE A 69 -19.65 -12.27 -0.42
N ASP A 70 -19.81 -13.59 -0.33
CA ASP A 70 -19.31 -14.37 0.80
C ASP A 70 -17.78 -14.58 0.77
N ASN A 71 -17.20 -15.00 1.90
CA ASN A 71 -15.75 -15.18 2.01
C ASN A 71 -15.20 -16.26 1.04
N LYS A 72 -16.01 -17.26 0.66
CA LYS A 72 -15.61 -18.32 -0.27
C LYS A 72 -15.48 -17.76 -1.69
N GLU A 73 -16.42 -16.93 -2.12
CA GLU A 73 -16.39 -16.30 -3.43
C GLU A 73 -15.34 -15.17 -3.49
N ILE A 74 -15.18 -14.37 -2.44
CA ILE A 74 -14.07 -13.39 -2.34
C ILE A 74 -12.73 -14.10 -2.46
N SER A 75 -12.54 -15.24 -1.79
CA SER A 75 -11.29 -16.02 -1.91
C SER A 75 -11.02 -16.48 -3.35
N LYS A 76 -12.05 -16.79 -4.14
CA LYS A 76 -11.91 -17.10 -5.58
C LYS A 76 -11.50 -15.87 -6.38
N ILE A 77 -12.10 -14.71 -6.09
CA ILE A 77 -11.73 -13.42 -6.72
C ILE A 77 -10.26 -13.10 -6.43
N PHE A 78 -9.84 -13.14 -5.16
CA PHE A 78 -8.45 -12.89 -4.77
C PHE A 78 -7.49 -13.95 -5.32
N SER A 79 -7.96 -15.19 -5.49
CA SER A 79 -7.18 -16.23 -6.20
C SER A 79 -6.97 -15.90 -7.68
N LYS A 80 -7.95 -15.30 -8.34
CA LYS A 80 -7.82 -14.82 -9.73
C LYS A 80 -6.86 -13.64 -9.80
N TRP A 81 -7.04 -12.64 -8.94
CA TRP A 81 -6.16 -11.46 -8.86
C TRP A 81 -4.70 -11.85 -8.59
N ASN A 82 -4.47 -12.82 -7.71
CA ASN A 82 -3.14 -13.33 -7.40
C ASN A 82 -2.48 -14.15 -8.53
N LYS A 83 -3.21 -14.48 -9.60
CA LYS A 83 -2.65 -15.08 -10.82
C LYS A 83 -2.29 -14.04 -11.88
N GLY A 84 -2.71 -12.78 -11.70
CA GLY A 84 -2.45 -11.67 -12.62
C GLY A 84 -1.54 -10.61 -12.01
N LYS A 85 -1.80 -9.35 -12.38
CA LYS A 85 -0.99 -8.17 -11.99
C LYS A 85 -0.87 -7.93 -10.48
N LEU A 86 -1.82 -8.44 -9.69
CA LEU A 86 -1.82 -8.35 -8.22
C LEU A 86 -1.15 -9.54 -7.52
N ASN A 87 -0.37 -10.36 -8.25
CA ASN A 87 0.40 -11.44 -7.66
C ASN A 87 1.31 -10.92 -6.53
N SER A 88 1.02 -11.32 -5.30
CA SER A 88 1.75 -10.89 -4.12
C SER A 88 1.61 -11.87 -2.97
N TYR A 89 2.55 -11.82 -2.03
CA TYR A 89 2.44 -12.63 -0.82
C TYR A 89 1.22 -12.24 0.03
N LEU A 90 0.95 -10.93 0.18
CA LEU A 90 -0.22 -10.44 0.92
C LEU A 90 -1.53 -10.95 0.30
N MET A 91 -1.71 -10.85 -1.02
CA MET A 91 -2.90 -11.40 -1.69
C MET A 91 -3.00 -12.92 -1.54
N TYR A 92 -1.87 -13.64 -1.61
CA TYR A 92 -1.81 -15.09 -1.39
C TYR A 92 -2.25 -15.52 0.01
N ILE A 93 -1.79 -14.84 1.06
CA ILE A 93 -2.22 -15.17 2.43
C ILE A 93 -3.68 -14.78 2.66
N THR A 94 -4.15 -13.65 2.12
CA THR A 94 -5.53 -13.19 2.30
C THR A 94 -6.53 -14.17 1.69
N LYS A 95 -6.28 -14.70 0.48
CA LYS A 95 -7.16 -15.73 -0.09
C LYS A 95 -7.24 -17.00 0.77
N LYS A 96 -6.20 -17.34 1.52
CA LYS A 96 -6.17 -18.49 2.44
C LYS A 96 -6.92 -18.17 3.74
N ILE A 97 -6.70 -16.99 4.31
CA ILE A 97 -7.38 -16.47 5.51
C ILE A 97 -8.90 -16.53 5.30
N LEU A 98 -9.39 -16.07 4.14
CA LEU A 98 -10.82 -16.09 3.79
C LEU A 98 -11.46 -17.50 3.77
N ARG A 99 -10.66 -18.56 3.68
CA ARG A 99 -11.14 -19.95 3.65
C ARG A 99 -11.01 -20.66 4.98
N LYS A 100 -10.29 -20.07 5.95
CA LYS A 100 -10.08 -20.69 7.26
C LYS A 100 -11.41 -20.73 8.02
N LYS A 101 -11.75 -21.92 8.50
CA LYS A 101 -12.92 -22.14 9.35
C LYS A 101 -12.49 -22.54 10.77
N ASP A 102 -13.34 -22.21 11.74
CA ASP A 102 -13.24 -22.72 13.11
C ASP A 102 -13.75 -24.17 13.21
N LYS A 103 -13.75 -24.75 14.42
CA LYS A 103 -14.26 -26.12 14.66
C LYS A 103 -15.78 -26.26 14.42
N LYS A 104 -16.52 -25.14 14.45
CA LYS A 104 -17.98 -25.09 14.24
C LYS A 104 -18.35 -24.85 12.77
N GLY A 105 -17.36 -24.67 11.89
CA GLY A 105 -17.56 -24.43 10.47
C GLY A 105 -17.78 -22.97 10.07
N ASN A 106 -17.69 -22.03 11.02
CA ASN A 106 -17.77 -20.58 10.78
C ASN A 106 -16.48 -20.09 10.12
N PHE A 107 -16.56 -19.07 9.26
CA PHE A 107 -15.35 -18.43 8.73
C PHE A 107 -14.64 -17.66 9.85
N LEU A 108 -13.39 -18.01 10.13
CA LEU A 108 -12.64 -17.45 11.26
C LEU A 108 -12.50 -15.93 11.14
N LEU A 109 -12.32 -15.40 9.92
CA LEU A 109 -12.21 -13.97 9.66
C LEU A 109 -13.43 -13.18 10.18
N ASP A 110 -14.64 -13.74 10.06
CA ASP A 110 -15.88 -13.06 10.49
C ASP A 110 -16.01 -13.02 12.03
N LEU A 111 -15.15 -13.74 12.76
CA LEU A 111 -15.12 -13.80 14.23
C LEU A 111 -13.94 -13.02 14.85
N ILE A 112 -13.00 -12.55 14.03
CA ILE A 112 -11.84 -11.78 14.51
C ILE A 112 -12.33 -10.37 14.86
N LEU A 113 -11.92 -9.89 16.04
CA LEU A 113 -12.17 -8.52 16.46
C LEU A 113 -11.52 -7.54 15.47
N ASP A 114 -12.29 -6.56 14.99
CA ASP A 114 -11.86 -5.51 14.05
C ASP A 114 -11.02 -4.42 14.73
N VAL A 115 -9.99 -4.84 15.46
CA VAL A 115 -9.01 -3.99 16.16
C VAL A 115 -7.63 -4.43 15.71
N SER A 116 -6.95 -3.56 14.97
CA SER A 116 -5.60 -3.82 14.47
C SER A 116 -4.56 -3.21 15.39
N GLU A 117 -3.62 -4.02 15.87
CA GLU A 117 -2.48 -3.55 16.64
C GLU A 117 -1.50 -2.74 15.75
N ASN A 118 -0.87 -1.72 16.33
CA ASN A 118 0.22 -0.96 15.71
C ASN A 118 1.52 -1.19 16.47
N LYS A 119 2.53 -1.73 15.79
CA LYS A 119 3.88 -1.94 16.36
C LYS A 119 4.83 -0.75 16.13
N GLY A 120 4.30 0.40 15.72
CA GLY A 120 5.05 1.67 15.59
C GLY A 120 5.74 1.88 14.25
N THR A 121 6.24 0.84 13.57
CA THR A 121 7.04 1.01 12.33
C THR A 121 6.36 1.78 11.20
N GLY A 122 5.06 1.58 10.95
CA GLY A 122 4.31 2.39 9.97
C GLY A 122 4.19 3.86 10.38
N SER A 123 4.01 4.13 11.69
CA SER A 123 3.97 5.49 12.22
C SER A 123 5.33 6.19 12.15
N TRP A 124 6.44 5.44 12.27
CA TRP A 124 7.79 6.00 12.09
C TRP A 124 8.03 6.44 10.65
N MET A 125 7.60 5.65 9.65
CA MET A 125 7.68 6.09 8.24
C MET A 125 6.87 7.37 8.03
N SER A 126 5.67 7.45 8.61
CA SER A 126 4.79 8.62 8.48
C SER A 126 5.40 9.87 9.12
N LYS A 127 5.94 9.76 10.34
CA LYS A 127 6.66 10.86 11.02
C LYS A 127 7.88 11.31 10.23
N SER A 128 8.72 10.36 9.81
CA SER A 128 9.88 10.68 8.99
C SER A 128 9.51 11.31 7.65
N ALA A 129 8.37 10.98 7.05
CA ALA A 129 7.91 11.61 5.82
C ALA A 129 7.57 13.08 6.05
N LEU A 130 6.90 13.40 7.17
CA LEU A 130 6.66 14.78 7.59
C LEU A 130 7.97 15.54 7.81
N ASP A 131 8.93 14.96 8.53
CA ASP A 131 10.24 15.58 8.79
C ASP A 131 11.03 15.86 7.49
N LEU A 132 10.84 15.01 6.47
CA LEU A 132 11.52 15.13 5.17
C LEU A 132 10.77 16.02 4.17
N ASN A 133 9.56 16.48 4.50
CA ASN A 133 8.61 17.13 3.61
C ASN A 133 8.23 16.27 2.39
N GLU A 134 7.98 14.98 2.61
CA GLU A 134 7.57 14.03 1.56
C GLU A 134 6.14 13.53 1.75
N PRO A 135 5.31 13.52 0.69
CA PRO A 135 3.93 13.06 0.79
C PRO A 135 3.85 11.52 0.85
N ALA A 136 3.89 10.96 2.06
CA ALA A 136 3.62 9.53 2.32
C ALA A 136 2.15 9.29 2.74
N THR A 137 1.22 9.80 1.92
CA THR A 137 -0.18 9.93 2.31
C THR A 137 -0.89 8.58 2.49
N LEU A 138 -0.65 7.58 1.62
CA LEU A 138 -1.32 6.27 1.74
C LEU A 138 -0.89 5.52 3.01
N VAL A 139 0.41 5.57 3.32
CA VAL A 139 0.96 4.97 4.54
C VAL A 139 0.37 5.65 5.76
N THR A 140 0.35 6.98 5.76
CA THR A 140 -0.21 7.76 6.88
C THR A 140 -1.70 7.46 7.09
N SER A 141 -2.49 7.41 6.02
CA SER A 141 -3.91 7.03 6.08
C SER A 141 -4.09 5.61 6.61
N SER A 142 -3.23 4.66 6.21
CA SER A 142 -3.30 3.28 6.73
C SER A 142 -2.95 3.17 8.23
N VAL A 143 -2.07 4.04 8.73
CA VAL A 143 -1.79 4.15 10.17
C VAL A 143 -3.02 4.70 10.90
N TYR A 144 -3.66 5.73 10.37
CA TYR A 144 -4.89 6.28 10.96
C TYR A 144 -6.06 5.29 10.92
N SER A 145 -6.23 4.49 9.86
CA SER A 145 -7.21 3.40 9.83
C SER A 145 -7.03 2.44 11.00
N ARG A 146 -5.79 2.09 11.35
CA ARG A 146 -5.50 1.23 12.51
C ARG A 146 -5.88 1.91 13.83
N TYR A 147 -5.55 3.19 14.00
CA TYR A 147 -5.94 3.95 15.19
C TYR A 147 -7.45 4.04 15.32
N LEU A 148 -8.15 4.31 14.23
CA LEU A 148 -9.61 4.33 14.20
C LEU A 148 -10.19 2.94 14.56
N SER A 149 -9.57 1.86 14.08
CA SER A 149 -9.98 0.51 14.46
C SER A 149 -9.84 0.26 15.96
N SER A 150 -8.82 0.83 16.62
CA SER A 150 -8.56 0.62 18.06
C SER A 150 -9.59 1.27 18.98
N VAL A 151 -10.22 2.37 18.58
CA VAL A 151 -11.28 3.05 19.34
C VAL A 151 -12.66 2.40 19.16
N LYS A 152 -12.72 1.06 19.31
CA LYS A 152 -13.92 0.25 19.04
C LYS A 152 -15.16 0.68 19.82
N SER A 153 -15.01 0.98 21.11
CA SER A 153 -16.12 1.43 21.97
C SER A 153 -16.70 2.75 21.47
N GLN A 154 -15.85 3.72 21.15
CA GLN A 154 -16.26 5.00 20.56
C GLN A 154 -16.96 4.80 19.22
N ARG A 155 -16.44 3.93 18.34
CA ARG A 155 -17.11 3.62 17.05
C ARG A 155 -18.48 2.98 17.25
N ALA A 156 -18.61 2.08 18.21
CA ALA A 156 -19.88 1.43 18.52
C ALA A 156 -20.92 2.43 19.06
N GLU A 157 -20.49 3.40 19.87
CA GLU A 157 -21.39 4.47 20.35
C GLU A 157 -21.75 5.45 19.23
N ALA A 158 -20.77 5.88 18.45
CA ALA A 158 -20.99 6.74 17.29
C ALA A 158 -21.98 6.11 16.29
N ALA A 159 -21.93 4.78 16.09
CA ALA A 159 -22.85 4.08 15.19
C ALA A 159 -24.33 4.12 15.65
N LYS A 160 -24.59 4.40 16.93
CA LYS A 160 -25.96 4.59 17.46
C LYS A 160 -26.46 6.03 17.26
N LEU A 161 -25.55 6.99 17.24
CA LEU A 161 -25.87 8.42 17.28
C LEU A 161 -25.78 9.10 15.90
N LEU A 162 -24.83 8.66 15.06
CA LEU A 162 -24.52 9.32 13.79
C LEU A 162 -25.29 8.68 12.63
N VAL A 163 -25.91 9.53 11.80
CA VAL A 163 -26.52 9.11 10.54
C VAL A 163 -25.43 8.95 9.49
N CYS A 164 -25.24 7.73 9.00
CA CYS A 164 -24.38 7.41 7.88
C CYS A 164 -25.21 6.82 6.75
N PRO A 165 -24.87 7.02 5.46
CA PRO A 165 -25.47 6.25 4.38
C PRO A 165 -25.33 4.76 4.68
N ILE A 166 -26.42 4.11 5.09
CA ILE A 166 -26.40 2.69 5.38
C ILE A 166 -26.25 1.94 4.06
N LEU A 167 -25.32 1.00 4.01
CA LEU A 167 -25.22 0.00 2.94
C LEU A 167 -26.51 -0.83 2.91
N LYS A 168 -27.54 -0.31 2.23
CA LYS A 168 -28.76 -1.08 1.95
C LYS A 168 -28.34 -2.25 1.06
N LYS A 169 -28.71 -3.47 1.47
CA LYS A 169 -28.50 -4.66 0.66
C LYS A 169 -29.17 -4.45 -0.70
N LYS A 170 -28.35 -4.28 -1.74
CA LYS A 170 -28.81 -4.20 -3.12
C LYS A 170 -28.47 -5.52 -3.81
N THR A 171 -29.44 -6.05 -4.54
CA THR A 171 -29.20 -7.16 -5.47
C THR A 171 -28.61 -6.58 -6.75
N TYR A 172 -27.43 -7.07 -7.12
CA TYR A 172 -26.75 -6.68 -8.36
C TYR A 172 -26.91 -7.79 -9.39
N LYS A 173 -27.13 -7.40 -10.65
CA LYS A 173 -27.04 -8.36 -11.76
C LYS A 173 -25.60 -8.88 -11.87
N LYS A 174 -25.43 -10.11 -12.33
CA LYS A 174 -24.10 -10.75 -12.47
C LYS A 174 -23.11 -9.88 -13.26
N ALA A 175 -23.56 -9.29 -14.37
CA ALA A 175 -22.73 -8.41 -15.20
C ALA A 175 -22.27 -7.14 -14.45
N GLU A 176 -23.14 -6.54 -13.63
CA GLU A 176 -22.80 -5.37 -12.82
C GLU A 176 -21.77 -5.72 -11.74
N LYS A 177 -21.94 -6.86 -11.05
CA LYS A 177 -20.96 -7.35 -10.06
C LYS A 177 -19.58 -7.51 -10.71
N ILE A 178 -19.52 -8.18 -11.86
CA ILE A 178 -18.26 -8.41 -12.58
C ILE A 178 -17.60 -7.08 -12.96
N LYS A 179 -18.37 -6.10 -13.45
CA LYS A 179 -17.86 -4.77 -13.78
C LYS A 179 -17.23 -4.08 -12.56
N ILE A 180 -17.90 -4.11 -11.41
CA ILE A 180 -17.39 -3.49 -10.18
C ILE A 180 -16.14 -4.23 -9.67
N ILE A 181 -16.12 -5.57 -9.73
CA ILE A 181 -14.96 -6.38 -9.35
C ILE A 181 -13.74 -6.05 -10.21
N ASN A 182 -13.90 -5.91 -11.53
CA ASN A 182 -12.79 -5.55 -12.41
C ASN A 182 -12.27 -4.13 -12.12
N LYS A 183 -13.17 -3.16 -11.92
CA LYS A 183 -12.76 -1.80 -11.51
C LYS A 183 -12.02 -1.78 -10.18
N MET A 184 -12.42 -2.64 -9.24
CA MET A 184 -11.74 -2.77 -7.95
C MET A 184 -10.34 -3.36 -8.09
N GLU A 185 -10.16 -4.35 -8.98
CA GLU A 185 -8.84 -4.91 -9.31
C GLU A 185 -7.90 -3.84 -9.87
N GLU A 186 -8.42 -2.99 -10.77
CA GLU A 186 -7.69 -1.87 -11.38
C GLU A 186 -7.35 -0.78 -10.36
N ALA A 187 -8.33 -0.37 -9.55
CA ALA A 187 -8.15 0.62 -8.49
C ALA A 187 -7.12 0.16 -7.46
N LEU A 188 -7.19 -1.10 -7.02
CA LEU A 188 -6.22 -1.69 -6.09
C LEU A 188 -4.82 -1.74 -6.70
N TYR A 189 -4.69 -2.08 -7.98
CA TYR A 189 -3.40 -2.10 -8.66
C TYR A 189 -2.77 -0.71 -8.74
N LEU A 190 -3.55 0.30 -9.14
CA LEU A 190 -3.11 1.69 -9.20
C LEU A 190 -2.73 2.22 -7.81
N ALA A 191 -3.53 1.95 -6.79
CA ALA A 191 -3.22 2.37 -5.42
C ALA A 191 -1.94 1.73 -4.87
N ASN A 192 -1.66 0.45 -5.21
CA ASN A 192 -0.38 -0.17 -4.89
C ASN A 192 0.79 0.55 -5.60
N ILE A 193 0.66 0.90 -6.89
CA ILE A 193 1.69 1.65 -7.61
C ILE A 193 1.98 2.98 -6.90
N ILE A 194 0.95 3.71 -6.48
CA ILE A 194 1.09 4.99 -5.78
C ILE A 194 1.77 4.80 -4.42
N SER A 195 1.38 3.77 -3.66
CA SER A 195 2.00 3.39 -2.38
C SER A 195 3.51 3.16 -2.54
N TYR A 196 3.91 2.36 -3.53
CA TYR A 196 5.31 2.15 -3.86
C TYR A 196 6.00 3.44 -4.33
N SER A 197 5.36 4.24 -5.19
CA SER A 197 5.93 5.50 -5.66
C SER A 197 6.25 6.47 -4.53
N GLN A 198 5.33 6.64 -3.57
CA GLN A 198 5.55 7.46 -2.37
C GLN A 198 6.71 6.94 -1.51
N GLY A 199 6.75 5.62 -1.26
CA GLY A 199 7.83 5.01 -0.49
C GLY A 199 9.20 5.19 -1.14
N PHE A 200 9.29 5.04 -2.46
CA PHE A 200 10.54 5.26 -3.19
C PHE A 200 10.92 6.75 -3.29
N SER A 201 9.95 7.66 -3.41
CA SER A 201 10.18 9.12 -3.31
C SER A 201 10.79 9.47 -1.95
N GLN A 202 10.21 8.96 -0.86
CA GLN A 202 10.73 9.17 0.50
C GLN A 202 12.15 8.60 0.67
N LEU A 203 12.44 7.41 0.12
CA LEU A 203 13.80 6.87 0.12
C LEU A 203 14.77 7.78 -0.64
N ARG A 204 14.35 8.34 -1.77
CA ARG A 204 15.17 9.27 -2.56
C ARG A 204 15.47 10.55 -1.79
N ARG A 205 14.47 11.16 -1.17
CA ARG A 205 14.63 12.34 -0.32
C ARG A 205 15.58 12.08 0.85
N ALA A 206 15.36 10.98 1.58
CA ALA A 206 16.23 10.56 2.68
C ALA A 206 17.66 10.32 2.20
N SER A 207 17.85 9.67 1.05
CA SER A 207 19.18 9.45 0.49
C SER A 207 19.92 10.76 0.19
N GLY A 208 19.22 11.78 -0.29
CA GLY A 208 19.79 13.10 -0.56
C GLY A 208 20.19 13.85 0.72
N ILE A 209 19.32 13.86 1.74
CA ILE A 209 19.59 14.54 3.01
C ILE A 209 20.69 13.84 3.82
N TYR A 210 20.68 12.51 3.87
CA TYR A 210 21.61 11.72 4.67
C TYR A 210 22.84 11.23 3.91
N ASN A 211 23.00 11.62 2.63
CA ASN A 211 24.12 11.24 1.76
C ASN A 211 24.36 9.71 1.71
N TRP A 212 23.28 8.92 1.66
CA TRP A 212 23.37 7.46 1.67
C TRP A 212 23.66 6.83 0.30
N ASN A 213 23.51 7.58 -0.79
CA ASN A 213 23.71 7.12 -2.16
C ASN A 213 22.97 5.80 -2.48
N LEU A 214 21.71 5.72 -2.03
CA LEU A 214 20.87 4.52 -2.17
C LEU A 214 20.73 4.12 -3.64
N LYS A 215 20.74 2.80 -3.89
CA LYS A 215 20.54 2.22 -5.22
C LYS A 215 19.15 1.60 -5.30
N TYR A 216 18.18 2.36 -5.82
CA TYR A 216 16.76 1.99 -5.83
C TYR A 216 16.47 0.68 -6.58
N GLU A 217 17.20 0.44 -7.66
CA GLU A 217 17.19 -0.83 -8.41
C GLU A 217 17.50 -2.04 -7.51
N LYS A 218 18.60 -1.95 -6.74
CA LYS A 218 19.01 -2.98 -5.77
C LYS A 218 18.00 -3.12 -4.65
N ILE A 219 17.41 -2.02 -4.19
CA ILE A 219 16.37 -2.03 -3.16
C ILE A 219 15.14 -2.80 -3.65
N ALA A 220 14.66 -2.50 -4.86
CA ALA A 220 13.51 -3.20 -5.45
C ALA A 220 13.78 -4.70 -5.64
N LYS A 221 15.00 -5.05 -6.07
CA LYS A 221 15.50 -6.43 -6.10
C LYS A 221 15.46 -7.12 -4.73
N ILE A 222 15.88 -6.45 -3.67
CA ILE A 222 15.83 -7.00 -2.30
C ILE A 222 14.38 -7.25 -1.86
N PHE A 223 13.42 -6.39 -2.23
CA PHE A 223 12.02 -6.57 -1.91
C PHE A 223 11.34 -7.74 -2.66
N ARG A 224 11.92 -8.26 -3.76
CA ARG A 224 11.29 -9.32 -4.55
C ARG A 224 11.12 -10.66 -3.83
N SER A 225 11.96 -10.91 -2.83
CA SER A 225 12.03 -12.24 -2.22
C SER A 225 12.28 -12.16 -0.72
N GLY A 226 11.71 -13.10 0.02
CA GLY A 226 11.87 -13.21 1.48
C GLY A 226 11.07 -12.20 2.33
N CYS A 227 10.68 -11.05 1.78
CA CYS A 227 9.92 -10.04 2.53
C CYS A 227 8.39 -10.18 2.37
N ILE A 228 7.61 -9.41 3.14
CA ILE A 228 6.14 -9.47 3.17
C ILE A 228 5.53 -8.79 1.94
N ILE A 229 6.12 -7.68 1.50
CA ILE A 229 5.58 -6.90 0.37
C ILE A 229 5.94 -7.49 -1.00
N ARG A 230 6.61 -8.65 -1.07
CA ARG A 230 7.00 -9.28 -2.33
C ARG A 230 5.80 -9.45 -3.28
N CYS A 231 5.96 -8.97 -4.50
CA CYS A 231 4.92 -8.96 -5.54
C CYS A 231 5.52 -8.81 -6.95
N SER A 232 4.75 -9.17 -7.97
CA SER A 232 5.14 -9.03 -9.39
C SER A 232 5.43 -7.58 -9.80
N LEU A 233 4.75 -6.61 -9.18
CA LEU A 233 4.97 -5.17 -9.44
C LEU A 233 6.43 -4.73 -9.23
N LEU A 234 7.19 -5.40 -8.37
CA LEU A 234 8.59 -5.06 -8.12
C LEU A 234 9.49 -5.29 -9.35
N GLU A 235 9.11 -6.18 -10.26
CA GLU A 235 9.82 -6.38 -11.53
C GLU A 235 9.77 -5.12 -12.39
N GLU A 236 8.58 -4.52 -12.49
CA GLU A 236 8.37 -3.28 -13.24
C GLU A 236 9.17 -2.13 -12.63
N ILE A 237 9.20 -2.05 -11.29
CA ILE A 237 10.02 -1.05 -10.57
C ILE A 237 11.51 -1.24 -10.86
N ILE A 238 11.99 -2.49 -10.90
CA ILE A 238 13.38 -2.80 -11.25
C ILE A 238 13.69 -2.38 -12.68
N GLN A 239 12.81 -2.68 -13.64
CA GLN A 239 13.00 -2.28 -15.03
C GLN A 239 13.08 -0.76 -15.16
N VAL A 240 12.19 -0.03 -14.48
CA VAL A 240 12.19 1.44 -14.48
C VAL A 240 13.50 2.00 -13.94
N TYR A 241 14.01 1.51 -12.81
CA TYR A 241 15.28 2.02 -12.26
C TYR A 241 16.52 1.53 -13.02
N ASN A 242 16.45 0.42 -13.76
CA ASN A 242 17.52 0.01 -14.66
C ASN A 242 17.61 0.94 -15.88
N SER A 243 16.47 1.33 -16.46
CA SER A 243 16.42 2.21 -17.62
C SER A 243 16.64 3.69 -17.26
N PHE A 244 16.10 4.15 -16.12
CA PHE A 244 16.21 5.54 -15.68
C PHE A 244 16.48 5.65 -14.17
N PRO A 245 17.74 5.43 -13.72
CA PRO A 245 18.10 5.41 -12.30
C PRO A 245 17.73 6.69 -11.53
N GLU A 246 17.74 7.83 -12.22
CA GLU A 246 17.47 9.15 -11.62
C GLU A 246 16.00 9.59 -11.68
N ILE A 247 15.08 8.68 -12.04
CA ILE A 247 13.65 8.99 -12.06
C ILE A 247 13.16 9.47 -10.70
N LYS A 248 12.63 10.70 -10.65
CA LYS A 248 12.19 11.33 -9.40
C LYS A 248 10.95 10.67 -8.81
N ASN A 249 10.03 10.23 -9.66
CA ASN A 249 8.77 9.62 -9.26
C ASN A 249 8.44 8.49 -10.24
N LEU A 250 8.08 7.31 -9.72
CA LEU A 250 7.80 6.13 -10.55
C LEU A 250 6.66 6.38 -11.54
N LEU A 251 5.68 7.20 -11.19
CA LEU A 251 4.53 7.54 -12.05
C LEU A 251 4.94 8.22 -13.37
N LEU A 252 6.15 8.78 -13.45
CA LEU A 252 6.68 9.40 -14.66
C LEU A 252 7.27 8.39 -15.67
N SER A 253 7.34 7.10 -15.32
CA SER A 253 7.82 6.07 -16.23
C SER A 253 6.76 5.71 -17.28
N SER A 254 7.17 5.19 -18.44
CA SER A 254 6.26 4.79 -19.51
C SER A 254 5.24 3.73 -19.06
N TYR A 255 5.66 2.73 -18.29
CA TYR A 255 4.77 1.70 -17.76
C TYR A 255 3.77 2.27 -16.76
N PHE A 256 4.23 3.01 -15.75
CA PHE A 256 3.37 3.47 -14.66
C PHE A 256 2.44 4.61 -15.09
N SER A 257 2.89 5.53 -15.95
CA SER A 257 2.03 6.56 -16.53
C SER A 257 0.90 5.93 -17.37
N ARG A 258 1.20 4.94 -18.21
CA ARG A 258 0.18 4.21 -18.99
C ARG A 258 -0.85 3.54 -18.08
N VAL A 259 -0.39 2.80 -17.07
CA VAL A 259 -1.29 2.13 -16.11
C VAL A 259 -2.15 3.14 -15.34
N SER A 260 -1.57 4.28 -14.93
CA SER A 260 -2.30 5.34 -14.24
C SER A 260 -3.39 5.93 -15.13
N ASN A 261 -3.08 6.24 -16.40
CA ASN A 261 -4.06 6.72 -17.37
C ASN A 261 -5.18 5.71 -17.64
N GLU A 262 -4.85 4.42 -17.68
CA GLU A 262 -5.81 3.33 -17.92
C GLU A 262 -6.75 3.12 -16.71
N TYR A 263 -6.24 3.20 -15.48
CA TYR A 263 -6.97 2.78 -14.28
C TYR A 263 -7.49 3.90 -13.38
N GLN A 264 -7.10 5.17 -13.62
CA GLN A 264 -7.58 6.30 -12.82
C GLN A 264 -9.11 6.37 -12.75
N GLN A 265 -9.82 6.06 -13.85
CA GLN A 265 -11.28 6.12 -13.86
C GLN A 265 -11.89 5.03 -12.97
N SER A 266 -11.27 3.86 -12.92
CA SER A 266 -11.69 2.78 -12.04
C SER A 266 -11.44 3.10 -10.58
N LEU A 267 -10.32 3.76 -10.26
CA LEU A 267 -10.07 4.30 -8.91
C LEU A 267 -11.14 5.34 -8.51
N ARG A 268 -11.44 6.31 -9.39
CA ARG A 268 -12.51 7.30 -9.18
C ARG A 268 -13.87 6.65 -8.91
N ASP A 269 -14.25 5.68 -9.74
CA ASP A 269 -15.55 5.00 -9.61
C ASP A 269 -15.67 4.23 -8.30
N ILE A 270 -14.60 3.57 -7.86
CA ILE A 270 -14.57 2.82 -6.59
C ILE A 270 -14.62 3.78 -5.39
N VAL A 271 -13.87 4.89 -5.43
CA VAL A 271 -13.93 5.92 -4.38
C VAL A 271 -15.34 6.54 -4.32
N LEU A 272 -15.96 6.84 -5.46
CA LEU A 272 -17.33 7.36 -5.52
C LEU A 272 -18.35 6.38 -4.93
N ILE A 273 -18.16 5.07 -5.11
CA ILE A 273 -18.98 4.06 -4.46
C ILE A 273 -18.84 4.16 -2.94
N GLY A 274 -17.61 4.24 -2.41
CA GLY A 274 -17.36 4.39 -0.97
C GLY A 274 -18.04 5.64 -0.39
N VAL A 275 -17.73 6.80 -0.96
CA VAL A 275 -18.26 8.10 -0.53
C VAL A 275 -19.80 8.13 -0.53
N ARG A 276 -20.45 7.58 -1.57
CA ARG A 276 -21.92 7.59 -1.69
C ARG A 276 -22.63 6.60 -0.80
N LYS A 277 -21.95 5.55 -0.32
CA LYS A 277 -22.58 4.36 0.26
C LYS A 277 -22.19 4.08 1.71
N GLY A 278 -21.35 4.92 2.31
CA GLY A 278 -21.04 4.87 3.73
C GLY A 278 -19.72 4.20 4.15
N PRO A 279 -19.04 3.33 3.37
CA PRO A 279 -17.67 2.97 3.71
C PRO A 279 -16.73 4.12 3.41
N THR A 280 -16.07 4.63 4.43
CA THR A 280 -14.84 5.39 4.23
C THR A 280 -13.79 4.45 3.65
N LEU A 281 -13.30 4.76 2.45
CA LEU A 281 -12.17 4.07 1.81
C LEU A 281 -10.95 4.99 1.92
N PRO A 282 -10.43 5.23 3.14
CA PRO A 282 -9.45 6.30 3.38
C PRO A 282 -8.20 6.17 2.52
N VAL A 283 -7.64 4.97 2.36
CA VAL A 283 -6.41 4.75 1.61
C VAL A 283 -6.67 4.79 0.10
N LEU A 284 -7.76 4.23 -0.42
CA LEU A 284 -8.12 4.40 -1.85
C LEU A 284 -8.46 5.87 -2.18
N SER A 285 -9.12 6.60 -1.28
CA SER A 285 -9.45 8.02 -1.46
C SER A 285 -8.18 8.88 -1.44
N THR A 286 -7.25 8.54 -0.56
CA THR A 286 -5.94 9.18 -0.49
C THR A 286 -5.09 8.83 -1.71
N ALA A 287 -5.19 7.59 -2.22
CA ALA A 287 -4.58 7.20 -3.48
C ALA A 287 -5.10 8.05 -4.63
N LEU A 288 -6.41 8.27 -4.74
CA LEU A 288 -6.97 9.15 -5.76
C LEU A 288 -6.49 10.60 -5.63
N SER A 289 -6.32 11.08 -4.39
CA SER A 289 -5.84 12.44 -4.11
C SER A 289 -4.35 12.59 -4.39
N ALA A 290 -3.56 11.54 -4.18
CA ALA A 290 -2.13 11.50 -4.52
C ALA A 290 -1.88 11.23 -6.02
N ASP A 291 -2.82 10.53 -6.66
CA ASP A 291 -2.93 10.36 -8.11
C ASP A 291 -3.51 11.60 -8.79
N ALA A 292 -3.82 12.67 -8.04
CA ALA A 292 -4.41 13.89 -8.59
C ALA A 292 -3.62 14.28 -9.84
N SER A 293 -4.28 14.00 -10.95
CA SER A 293 -3.79 13.97 -12.32
C SER A 293 -3.01 15.23 -12.64
N PRO A 294 -2.06 15.24 -13.59
CA PRO A 294 -1.07 16.30 -13.84
C PRO A 294 -1.69 17.71 -13.88
N THR A 295 -1.93 18.28 -12.70
CA THR A 295 -2.57 19.57 -12.54
C THR A 295 -1.43 20.52 -12.32
N ILE A 296 -1.12 21.30 -13.36
CA ILE A 296 -0.09 22.33 -13.33
C ILE A 296 -0.41 23.37 -12.23
N MET A 297 -1.69 23.53 -11.90
CA MET A 297 -2.16 24.40 -10.82
C MET A 297 -2.52 23.60 -9.57
N SER A 298 -1.87 23.95 -8.46
CA SER A 298 -2.24 23.49 -7.11
C SER A 298 -3.36 24.35 -6.53
N CYS A 299 -4.21 23.78 -5.69
CA CYS A 299 -5.19 24.51 -4.88
C CYS A 299 -4.57 25.35 -3.75
N CYS A 300 -3.24 25.33 -3.59
CA CYS A 300 -2.54 26.06 -2.54
C CYS A 300 -2.45 27.58 -2.78
N SER A 301 -2.87 28.12 -3.94
CA SER A 301 -2.73 29.57 -4.19
C SER A 301 -3.46 30.47 -3.17
N PRO A 302 -4.68 30.14 -2.68
CA PRO A 302 -5.30 30.93 -1.61
C PRO A 302 -4.61 30.74 -0.27
N GLU A 303 -4.08 29.56 0.03
CA GLU A 303 -3.30 29.31 1.27
C GLU A 303 -2.04 30.17 1.29
N THR A 304 -1.31 30.23 0.17
CA THR A 304 -0.13 31.10 0.02
C THR A 304 -0.50 32.57 0.23
N ALA A 305 -1.60 33.04 -0.38
CA ALA A 305 -2.07 34.42 -0.21
C ALA A 305 -2.55 34.71 1.21
N GLN A 306 -3.21 33.75 1.86
CA GLN A 306 -3.64 33.87 3.27
C GLN A 306 -2.44 34.00 4.20
N ARG A 307 -1.42 33.15 4.03
CA ARG A 307 -0.18 33.24 4.83
C ARG A 307 0.50 34.58 4.61
N ASP A 308 0.67 35.03 3.37
CA ASP A 308 1.21 36.37 3.09
C ASP A 308 0.39 37.50 3.76
N TYR A 309 -0.94 37.36 3.81
CA TYR A 309 -1.81 38.34 4.46
C TYR A 309 -1.66 38.42 5.98
N PHE A 310 -1.45 37.29 6.69
CA PHE A 310 -1.37 37.25 8.16
C PHE A 310 0.04 37.07 8.75
N GLY A 311 1.05 36.68 7.96
CA GLY A 311 2.47 36.50 8.35
C GLY A 311 3.05 35.09 8.15
#